data_AF-A0A2S8A819-F1
#
_entry.id   AF-A0A2S8A819-F1
#
_cell.length_a   1.000
_cell.length_b   1.000
_cell.length_c   1.000
_cell.angle_alpha   90.00
_cell.angle_beta   90.00
_cell.angle_gamma   90.00
#
_symmetry.space_group_name_H-M   'P 1'
#
loop_
_entity.id
_entity.type
_entity.pdbx_description
1 polymer ?
#
loop_
_entity_poly.entity_id
_entity_poly.type
_entity_poly.pdbx_seq_one_letter_code
_entity_poly.pdbx_strand_id
1 'polypeptide(L)'
;MKNSILLLGILLLISCKTKEDYSKYIYIDEGIESDKYEISTIFPKEVELLTIFGERYPADPRFSHAEEINQMPLIYFNKKNMIFFYIYDRDNSIAYYMKYNCLTNKKDTINNEDSIKRYKLIFEDNYKKKNDLVDFKFPEAEKYYKIVNKEYYSEISEEKKNKILEEYKDSKEEIKQDIIKTFSIRYNILYAELQMPKEKIHFKFNSNLKKKIEFFGNEELYKKGYMYIYILYNLDMFPHSGGLYVIRPKSKK
;
A
#
# COMPACT_ATOMS: atom_id res chain seq x y z
N MET A 1 -54.77 -13.80 3.48
CA MET A 1 -54.16 -12.80 4.38
C MET A 1 -52.99 -13.34 5.23
N LYS A 2 -53.01 -14.59 5.73
CA LYS A 2 -51.88 -15.12 6.54
C LYS A 2 -50.54 -15.28 5.79
N ASN A 3 -50.55 -15.59 4.48
CA ASN A 3 -49.31 -15.79 3.71
C ASN A 3 -48.64 -14.49 3.24
N SER A 4 -49.39 -13.39 3.13
CA SER A 4 -48.89 -12.09 2.65
C SER A 4 -48.05 -11.37 3.70
N ILE A 5 -48.39 -11.53 4.99
CA ILE A 5 -47.64 -10.97 6.14
C ILE A 5 -46.31 -11.70 6.31
N LEU A 6 -46.30 -13.03 6.12
CA LEU A 6 -45.07 -13.83 6.16
C LEU A 6 -44.12 -13.43 5.02
N LEU A 7 -44.66 -13.18 3.82
CA LEU A 7 -43.89 -12.73 2.66
C LEU A 7 -43.30 -11.32 2.87
N LEU A 8 -44.08 -10.39 3.44
CA LEU A 8 -43.61 -9.05 3.80
C LEU A 8 -42.54 -9.09 4.90
N GLY A 9 -42.70 -9.98 5.89
CA GLY A 9 -41.69 -10.19 6.94
C GLY A 9 -40.37 -10.71 6.39
N ILE A 10 -40.41 -11.65 5.45
CA ILE A 10 -39.21 -12.16 4.75
C ILE A 10 -38.57 -11.06 3.89
N LEU A 11 -39.38 -10.25 3.17
CA LEU A 11 -38.89 -9.12 2.37
C LEU A 11 -38.25 -8.01 3.23
N LEU A 12 -38.83 -7.70 4.39
CA LEU A 12 -38.26 -6.74 5.35
C LEU A 12 -36.96 -7.27 5.98
N LEU A 13 -36.87 -8.57 6.28
CA LEU A 13 -35.66 -9.20 6.82
C LEU A 13 -34.54 -9.31 5.77
N ILE A 14 -34.87 -9.52 4.49
CA ILE A 14 -33.88 -9.52 3.39
C ILE A 14 -33.43 -8.07 3.06
N SER A 15 -34.33 -7.09 3.23
CA SER A 15 -34.07 -5.66 3.00
C SER A 15 -33.23 -5.00 4.10
N CYS A 16 -33.12 -5.58 5.29
CA CYS A 16 -32.35 -5.06 6.41
C CYS A 16 -30.94 -5.67 6.51
N LYS A 17 -30.24 -5.85 5.38
CA LYS A 17 -28.76 -5.85 5.43
C LYS A 17 -28.33 -4.44 5.78
N THR A 18 -28.06 -4.18 7.07
CA THR A 18 -27.34 -2.99 7.51
C THR A 18 -26.14 -2.79 6.60
N LYS A 19 -26.08 -1.63 5.92
CA LYS A 19 -24.90 -1.26 5.13
C LYS A 19 -23.68 -1.37 6.04
N GLU A 20 -22.64 -2.02 5.54
CA GLU A 20 -21.41 -2.13 6.30
C GLU A 20 -20.88 -0.73 6.59
N ASP A 21 -20.61 -0.46 7.88
CA ASP A 21 -20.00 0.78 8.31
C ASP A 21 -18.50 0.68 8.10
N TYR A 22 -18.02 1.24 6.99
CA TYR A 22 -16.61 1.25 6.61
C TYR A 22 -15.79 2.27 7.42
N SER A 23 -16.45 3.21 8.12
CA SER A 23 -15.75 4.29 8.84
C SER A 23 -14.86 3.75 9.97
N LYS A 24 -15.22 2.58 10.53
CA LYS A 24 -14.44 1.85 11.56
C LYS A 24 -13.11 1.30 11.06
N TYR A 25 -12.89 1.19 9.75
CA TYR A 25 -11.63 0.65 9.21
C TYR A 25 -10.48 1.59 9.56
N ILE A 26 -9.37 1.04 10.02
CA ILE A 26 -8.17 1.78 10.42
C ILE A 26 -7.30 2.03 9.18
N TYR A 27 -6.60 3.17 9.14
CA TYR A 27 -5.61 3.41 8.10
C TYR A 27 -4.45 2.42 8.20
N ILE A 28 -4.00 1.89 7.06
CA ILE A 28 -2.97 0.84 7.02
C ILE A 28 -1.69 1.20 7.79
N ASP A 29 -1.30 2.47 7.80
CA ASP A 29 -0.10 2.97 8.47
C ASP A 29 -0.32 3.33 9.94
N GLU A 30 -1.58 3.42 10.39
CA GLU A 30 -1.96 3.52 11.80
C GLU A 30 -2.07 2.14 12.47
N GLY A 31 -2.33 1.09 11.68
CA GLY A 31 -2.40 -0.29 12.17
C GLY A 31 -3.41 -1.16 11.43
N ILE A 32 -3.71 -2.32 12.02
CA ILE A 32 -4.79 -3.20 11.59
C ILE A 32 -5.53 -3.74 12.81
N GLU A 33 -6.84 -3.93 12.68
CA GLU A 33 -7.66 -4.62 13.67
C GLU A 33 -7.65 -6.12 13.37
N SER A 34 -6.94 -6.89 14.20
CA SER A 34 -6.66 -8.29 13.92
C SER A 34 -6.20 -9.02 15.18
N ASP A 35 -6.70 -10.23 15.43
CA ASP A 35 -6.29 -11.04 16.57
C ASP A 35 -5.01 -11.83 16.30
N LYS A 36 -4.75 -12.18 15.03
CA LYS A 36 -3.66 -13.10 14.63
C LYS A 36 -2.50 -12.40 13.96
N TYR A 37 -2.71 -11.22 13.40
CA TYR A 37 -1.73 -10.48 12.60
C TYR A 37 -1.49 -9.09 13.17
N GLU A 38 -0.32 -8.55 12.82
CA GLU A 38 0.06 -7.17 13.03
C GLU A 38 0.68 -6.64 11.75
N ILE A 39 0.71 -5.31 11.64
CA ILE A 39 1.39 -4.63 10.54
C ILE A 39 2.65 -3.94 11.05
N SER A 40 3.69 -3.91 10.22
CA SER A 40 4.91 -3.17 10.48
C SER A 40 5.32 -2.42 9.23
N THR A 41 5.62 -1.14 9.37
CA THR A 41 6.26 -0.36 8.30
C THR A 41 7.68 -0.88 8.11
N ILE A 42 8.05 -1.30 6.90
CA ILE A 42 9.44 -1.64 6.52
C ILE A 42 10.22 -0.36 6.25
N PHE A 43 9.73 0.48 5.35
CA PHE A 43 10.25 1.82 5.15
C PHE A 43 9.09 2.79 4.85
N PRO A 44 9.22 4.06 5.24
CA PRO A 44 8.15 5.05 5.14
C PRO A 44 8.06 5.61 3.71
N LYS A 45 7.18 6.59 3.49
CA LYS A 45 6.91 7.16 2.16
C LYS A 45 8.13 7.82 1.52
N GLU A 46 9.08 8.31 2.32
CA GLU A 46 10.30 9.02 1.91
C GLU A 46 11.30 8.12 1.17
N VAL A 47 11.14 6.79 1.33
CA VAL A 47 11.99 5.78 0.74
C VAL A 47 11.28 5.11 -0.44
N GLU A 48 11.95 5.05 -1.57
CA GLU A 48 11.46 4.42 -2.79
C GLU A 48 12.06 3.02 -2.97
N LEU A 49 11.22 2.08 -3.41
CA LEU A 49 11.67 0.76 -3.83
C LEU A 49 12.26 0.85 -5.25
N LEU A 50 13.48 0.36 -5.42
CA LEU A 50 14.09 0.12 -6.72
C LEU A 50 13.91 -1.36 -7.10
N THR A 51 14.07 -1.66 -8.39
CA THR A 51 14.24 -3.04 -8.83
C THR A 51 15.55 -3.61 -8.27
N ILE A 52 15.71 -4.94 -8.32
CA ILE A 52 16.96 -5.60 -7.94
C ILE A 52 18.18 -5.09 -8.75
N PHE A 53 17.95 -4.42 -9.89
CA PHE A 53 19.00 -3.82 -10.72
C PHE A 53 19.22 -2.32 -10.46
N GLY A 54 18.45 -1.71 -9.56
CA GLY A 54 18.56 -0.29 -9.25
C GLY A 54 17.72 0.63 -10.12
N GLU A 55 16.80 0.07 -10.90
CA GLU A 55 15.88 0.87 -11.70
C GLU A 55 14.73 1.37 -10.84
N ARG A 56 14.24 2.59 -11.13
CA ARG A 56 13.10 3.16 -10.38
C ARG A 56 11.82 2.39 -10.70
N TYR A 57 11.04 2.10 -9.66
CA TYR A 57 9.76 1.41 -9.79
C TYR A 57 8.58 2.23 -9.24
N PRO A 58 7.47 2.40 -10.00
CA PRO A 58 7.30 2.01 -11.40
C PRO A 58 8.15 2.87 -12.32
N ALA A 59 8.54 2.30 -13.46
CA ALA A 59 9.29 3.02 -14.46
C ALA A 59 8.47 4.18 -15.06
N ASP A 60 9.14 5.26 -15.44
CA ASP A 60 8.53 6.33 -16.22
C ASP A 60 8.01 5.75 -17.55
N PRO A 61 6.71 5.87 -17.87
CA PRO A 61 6.15 5.30 -19.10
C PRO A 61 6.76 5.88 -20.38
N ARG A 62 7.52 6.98 -20.29
CA ARG A 62 8.25 7.58 -21.41
C ARG A 62 9.56 6.84 -21.74
N PHE A 63 10.05 5.96 -20.86
CA PHE A 63 11.24 5.17 -21.13
C PHE A 63 10.93 4.00 -22.07
N SER A 64 11.80 3.76 -23.06
CA SER A 64 11.63 2.68 -24.05
C SER A 64 11.56 1.29 -23.42
N HIS A 65 12.20 1.11 -22.26
CA HIS A 65 12.23 -0.14 -21.50
C HIS A 65 11.31 -0.11 -20.27
N ALA A 66 10.34 0.81 -20.19
CA ALA A 66 9.49 0.95 -19.01
C ALA A 66 8.70 -0.33 -18.68
N GLU A 67 8.21 -1.03 -19.70
CA GLU A 67 7.50 -2.30 -19.52
C GLU A 67 8.43 -3.39 -18.98
N GLU A 68 9.64 -3.49 -19.52
CA GLU A 68 10.68 -4.41 -19.06
C GLU A 68 11.06 -4.15 -17.60
N ILE A 69 11.34 -2.89 -17.24
CA ILE A 69 11.65 -2.48 -15.86
C ILE A 69 10.49 -2.82 -14.92
N ASN A 70 9.26 -2.57 -15.34
CA ASN A 70 8.09 -2.89 -14.54
C ASN A 70 7.88 -4.40 -14.36
N GLN A 71 8.49 -5.26 -15.17
CA GLN A 71 8.48 -6.71 -15.00
C GLN A 71 9.68 -7.22 -14.18
N MET A 72 10.65 -6.36 -13.86
CA MET A 72 11.82 -6.76 -13.08
C MET A 72 11.45 -7.06 -11.62
N PRO A 73 12.16 -7.99 -10.97
CA PRO A 73 11.97 -8.29 -9.56
C PRO A 73 12.30 -7.07 -8.68
N LEU A 74 11.53 -6.88 -7.61
CA LEU A 74 11.74 -5.79 -6.64
C LEU A 74 12.45 -6.28 -5.37
N ILE A 75 12.29 -7.57 -5.05
CA ILE A 75 12.75 -8.14 -3.79
C ILE A 75 13.35 -9.53 -4.00
N TYR A 76 14.33 -9.85 -3.17
CA TYR A 76 14.90 -11.20 -3.10
C TYR A 76 14.56 -11.82 -1.74
N PHE A 77 13.99 -13.02 -1.73
CA PHE A 77 13.72 -13.79 -0.52
C PHE A 77 14.60 -15.02 -0.51
N ASN A 78 15.46 -15.15 0.49
CA ASN A 78 16.18 -16.39 0.68
C ASN A 78 15.39 -17.37 1.57
N LYS A 79 15.61 -18.67 1.37
CA LYS A 79 15.01 -19.76 2.18
C LYS A 79 15.38 -19.72 3.68
N LYS A 80 16.15 -18.72 4.13
CA LYS A 80 16.48 -18.45 5.53
C LYS A 80 15.59 -17.34 6.13
N ASN A 81 14.44 -17.06 5.52
CA ASN A 81 13.46 -16.07 5.98
C ASN A 81 13.99 -14.61 5.96
N MET A 82 14.95 -14.32 5.08
CA MET A 82 15.46 -12.96 4.87
C MET A 82 14.94 -12.40 3.56
N ILE A 83 14.53 -11.13 3.59
CA ILE A 83 14.19 -10.35 2.40
C ILE A 83 15.23 -9.28 2.19
N PHE A 84 15.56 -9.03 0.94
CA PHE A 84 16.52 -8.02 0.53
C PHE A 84 15.83 -7.06 -0.45
N PHE A 85 16.08 -5.78 -0.22
CA PHE A 85 15.55 -4.66 -1.00
C PHE A 85 16.72 -3.86 -1.54
N TYR A 86 16.52 -3.27 -2.71
CA TYR A 86 17.29 -2.10 -3.12
C TYR A 86 16.38 -0.89 -3.00
N ILE A 87 16.77 0.08 -2.18
CA ILE A 87 15.94 1.26 -1.93
C ILE A 87 16.71 2.54 -2.19
N TYR A 88 15.97 3.60 -2.51
CA TYR A 88 16.44 4.96 -2.69
C TYR A 88 15.85 5.85 -1.61
N ASP A 89 16.71 6.41 -0.78
CA ASP A 89 16.35 7.42 0.20
C ASP A 89 16.32 8.78 -0.51
N ARG A 90 15.12 9.37 -0.63
CA ARG A 90 14.93 10.62 -1.36
C ARG A 90 15.55 11.81 -0.64
N ASP A 91 15.48 11.83 0.68
CA ASP A 91 15.94 12.96 1.49
C ASP A 91 17.47 13.07 1.42
N ASN A 92 18.14 11.92 1.44
CA ASN A 92 19.61 11.85 1.38
C ASN A 92 20.15 11.63 -0.04
N SER A 93 19.27 11.44 -1.03
CA SER A 93 19.63 11.15 -2.42
C SER A 93 20.63 10.00 -2.58
N ILE A 94 20.46 8.93 -1.79
CA ILE A 94 21.36 7.78 -1.74
C ILE A 94 20.59 6.48 -1.94
N ALA A 95 21.19 5.55 -2.70
CA ALA A 95 20.66 4.22 -2.88
C ALA A 95 21.47 3.21 -2.06
N TYR A 96 20.80 2.27 -1.41
CA TYR A 96 21.46 1.22 -0.62
C TYR A 96 20.62 -0.05 -0.52
N TYR A 97 21.31 -1.14 -0.18
CA TYR A 97 20.66 -2.42 0.06
C TYR A 97 20.14 -2.48 1.50
N MET A 98 18.93 -2.96 1.67
CA MET A 98 18.34 -3.21 2.98
C MET A 98 18.03 -4.70 3.10
N LYS A 99 18.27 -5.28 4.28
CA LYS A 99 17.81 -6.63 4.63
C LYS A 99 16.77 -6.58 5.74
N TYR A 100 15.75 -7.43 5.62
CA TYR A 100 14.69 -7.63 6.60
C TYR A 100 14.63 -9.08 7.03
N ASN A 101 14.68 -9.33 8.33
CA ASN A 101 14.52 -10.66 8.91
C ASN A 101 13.07 -10.88 9.34
N CYS A 102 12.36 -11.78 8.66
CA CYS A 102 10.94 -12.04 8.92
C CYS A 102 10.67 -12.65 10.30
N LEU A 103 11.67 -13.34 10.88
CA LEU A 103 11.56 -13.99 12.19
C LEU A 103 11.78 -12.98 13.33
N THR A 104 12.79 -12.11 13.20
CA THR A 104 13.17 -11.19 14.28
C THR A 104 12.60 -9.78 14.10
N ASN A 105 11.93 -9.49 12.98
CA ASN A 105 11.48 -8.15 12.59
C ASN A 105 12.60 -7.10 12.49
N LYS A 106 13.85 -7.53 12.32
CA LYS A 106 14.99 -6.61 12.28
C LYS A 106 15.23 -6.16 10.86
N LYS A 107 15.50 -4.87 10.71
CA LYS A 107 15.94 -4.24 9.48
C LYS A 107 17.38 -3.81 9.67
N ASP A 108 18.19 -4.06 8.66
CA ASP A 108 19.58 -3.62 8.67
C ASP A 108 19.90 -3.03 7.29
N THR A 109 20.55 -1.88 7.32
CA THR A 109 21.07 -1.24 6.12
C THR A 109 22.45 -1.78 5.81
N ILE A 110 22.72 -2.09 4.54
CA ILE A 110 24.00 -2.61 4.09
C ILE A 110 24.77 -1.48 3.40
N ASN A 111 25.76 -0.94 4.12
CA ASN A 111 26.54 0.22 3.68
C ASN A 111 28.03 -0.09 3.42
N ASN A 112 28.49 -1.32 3.66
CA ASN A 112 29.87 -1.73 3.36
C ASN A 112 29.99 -2.19 1.89
N GLU A 113 30.99 -1.67 1.19
CA GLU A 113 31.33 -1.98 -0.21
C GLU A 113 31.41 -3.49 -0.52
N ASP A 114 32.06 -4.29 0.33
CA ASP A 114 32.19 -5.74 0.13
C ASP A 114 30.83 -6.44 0.18
N SER A 115 29.97 -5.98 1.10
CA SER A 115 28.61 -6.48 1.21
C SER A 115 27.79 -6.07 0.00
N ILE A 116 27.89 -4.81 -0.44
CA ILE A 116 27.21 -4.28 -1.63
C ILE A 116 27.59 -5.10 -2.88
N LYS A 117 28.89 -5.34 -3.12
CA LYS A 117 29.37 -6.18 -4.23
C LYS A 117 28.77 -7.58 -4.15
N ARG A 118 28.75 -8.17 -2.95
CA ARG A 118 28.16 -9.50 -2.73
C ARG A 118 26.65 -9.52 -3.01
N TYR A 119 25.90 -8.50 -2.61
CA TYR A 119 24.46 -8.43 -2.87
C TYR A 119 24.15 -8.23 -4.35
N LYS A 120 24.92 -7.37 -5.03
CA LYS A 120 24.83 -7.20 -6.48
C LYS A 120 25.03 -8.54 -7.20
N LEU A 121 26.09 -9.29 -6.84
CA LEU A 121 26.34 -10.63 -7.38
C LEU A 121 25.19 -11.60 -7.07
N ILE A 122 24.66 -11.60 -5.83
CA ILE A 122 23.52 -12.44 -5.46
C ILE A 122 22.30 -12.12 -6.33
N PHE A 123 22.00 -10.85 -6.59
CA PHE A 123 20.87 -10.45 -7.42
C PHE A 123 21.08 -10.84 -8.89
N GLU A 124 22.25 -10.56 -9.44
CA GLU A 124 22.60 -10.93 -10.83
C GLU A 124 22.62 -12.45 -11.06
N ASP A 125 23.20 -13.22 -10.14
CA ASP A 125 23.29 -14.68 -10.23
C ASP A 125 21.93 -15.34 -10.06
N ASN A 126 21.07 -14.82 -9.17
CA ASN A 126 19.74 -15.39 -8.95
C ASN A 126 18.73 -14.96 -10.02
N TYR A 127 18.91 -13.79 -10.65
CA TYR A 127 18.15 -13.40 -11.84
C TYR A 127 18.21 -14.41 -12.97
N LYS A 128 19.36 -15.04 -13.14
CA LYS A 128 19.53 -16.10 -14.14
C LYS A 128 18.90 -17.44 -13.73
N LYS A 129 18.66 -17.67 -12.43
CA LYS A 129 18.26 -18.97 -11.86
C LYS A 129 16.79 -19.05 -11.44
N LYS A 130 16.05 -17.93 -11.38
CA LYS A 130 14.60 -17.75 -11.10
C LYS A 130 14.04 -18.32 -9.78
N ASN A 131 14.61 -19.38 -9.21
CA ASN A 131 14.00 -20.15 -8.13
C ASN A 131 14.07 -19.50 -6.73
N ASP A 132 14.99 -18.56 -6.51
CA ASP A 132 15.15 -17.85 -5.24
C ASP A 132 14.78 -16.36 -5.36
N LEU A 133 14.43 -15.89 -6.57
CA LEU A 133 13.89 -14.55 -6.73
C LEU A 133 12.41 -14.53 -6.39
N VAL A 134 11.99 -13.48 -5.70
CA VAL A 134 10.57 -13.17 -5.60
C VAL A 134 10.26 -12.27 -6.78
N ASP A 135 9.99 -12.89 -7.93
CA ASP A 135 9.48 -12.22 -9.15
C ASP A 135 8.09 -11.60 -8.94
N PHE A 136 7.52 -11.74 -7.75
CA PHE A 136 6.09 -11.62 -7.53
C PHE A 136 5.65 -10.17 -7.33
N LYS A 137 5.18 -9.57 -8.42
CA LYS A 137 3.81 -9.04 -8.40
C LYS A 137 2.93 -10.25 -8.53
N PHE A 138 2.26 -10.61 -7.46
CA PHE A 138 1.36 -11.75 -7.43
C PHE A 138 0.38 -11.63 -8.63
N PRO A 139 0.35 -12.56 -9.61
CA PRO A 139 -0.78 -12.63 -10.54
C PRO A 139 -2.06 -13.09 -9.80
N GLU A 140 -1.92 -13.48 -8.53
CA GLU A 140 -2.97 -14.06 -7.68
C GLU A 140 -3.06 -13.38 -6.28
N ALA A 141 -2.50 -12.18 -6.04
CA ALA A 141 -2.74 -11.47 -4.76
C ALA A 141 -4.09 -10.79 -4.82
N GLU A 142 -4.54 -10.44 -6.04
CA GLU A 142 -5.87 -9.92 -6.29
C GLU A 142 -6.96 -10.90 -5.84
N LYS A 143 -6.74 -12.24 -5.85
CA LYS A 143 -7.72 -13.17 -5.23
C LYS A 143 -7.75 -13.07 -3.70
N TYR A 144 -6.68 -12.57 -3.07
CA TYR A 144 -6.61 -12.36 -1.64
C TYR A 144 -6.94 -10.92 -1.23
N TYR A 145 -7.14 -10.01 -2.18
CA TYR A 145 -7.37 -8.59 -1.91
C TYR A 145 -8.58 -8.08 -2.67
N LYS A 146 -9.50 -7.42 -1.98
CA LYS A 146 -10.69 -6.84 -2.60
C LYS A 146 -10.92 -5.43 -2.09
N ILE A 147 -11.11 -4.50 -3.02
CA ILE A 147 -11.70 -3.20 -2.70
C ILE A 147 -13.19 -3.42 -2.47
N VAL A 148 -13.65 -3.18 -1.24
CA VAL A 148 -15.05 -3.37 -0.83
C VAL A 148 -15.86 -2.08 -0.95
N ASN A 149 -15.20 -0.93 -0.84
CA ASN A 149 -15.82 0.38 -1.04
C ASN A 149 -14.78 1.43 -1.49
N LYS A 150 -15.27 2.49 -2.12
CA LYS A 150 -14.48 3.66 -2.52
C LYS A 150 -15.27 4.92 -2.25
N GLU A 151 -14.69 5.82 -1.47
CA GLU A 151 -15.30 7.11 -1.14
C GLU A 151 -14.42 8.25 -1.62
N TYR A 152 -15.04 9.29 -2.16
CA TYR A 152 -14.36 10.47 -2.67
C TYR A 152 -14.34 11.56 -1.60
N TYR A 153 -13.17 12.16 -1.39
CA TYR A 153 -12.94 13.23 -0.44
C TYR A 153 -12.39 14.47 -1.15
N SER A 154 -12.81 15.64 -0.66
CA SER A 154 -12.34 16.94 -1.10
C SER A 154 -12.16 17.81 0.14
N GLU A 155 -10.91 18.13 0.47
CA GLU A 155 -10.56 18.81 1.71
C GLU A 155 -9.69 20.03 1.44
N ILE A 156 -9.86 21.05 2.26
CA ILE A 156 -9.01 22.25 2.27
C ILE A 156 -8.71 22.60 3.72
N SER A 157 -7.47 22.99 4.01
CA SER A 157 -7.12 23.49 5.34
C SER A 157 -7.92 24.75 5.65
N GLU A 158 -8.39 24.90 6.90
CA GLU A 158 -9.13 26.09 7.33
C GLU A 158 -8.34 27.39 7.12
N GLU A 159 -7.01 27.38 7.34
CA GLU A 159 -6.15 28.53 7.05
C GLU A 159 -6.25 28.99 5.59
N LYS A 160 -6.08 28.06 4.64
CA LYS A 160 -6.15 28.37 3.20
C LYS A 160 -7.56 28.76 2.76
N LYS A 161 -8.58 28.14 3.34
CA LYS A 161 -9.99 28.50 3.10
C LYS A 161 -10.27 29.93 3.57
N ASN A 162 -9.84 30.29 4.78
CA ASN A 162 -9.99 31.64 5.33
C ASN A 162 -9.25 32.68 4.47
N LYS A 163 -8.03 32.35 4.03
CA LYS A 163 -7.27 33.22 3.12
C LYS A 163 -8.02 33.48 1.81
N ILE A 164 -8.61 32.45 1.20
CA ILE A 164 -9.44 32.60 -0.01
C ILE A 164 -10.67 33.46 0.27
N LEU A 165 -11.36 33.24 1.40
CA LEU A 165 -12.55 34.02 1.75
C LEU A 165 -12.24 35.50 1.97
N GLU A 166 -11.04 35.83 2.47
CA GLU A 166 -10.56 37.20 2.66
C GLU A 166 -10.12 37.85 1.33
N GLU A 167 -9.30 37.14 0.54
CA GLU A 167 -8.79 37.62 -0.76
C GLU A 167 -9.92 37.88 -1.76
N TYR A 168 -10.95 37.04 -1.74
CA TYR A 168 -12.11 37.14 -2.63
C TYR A 168 -13.34 37.70 -1.92
N LYS A 169 -13.20 38.46 -0.82
CA LYS A 169 -14.33 38.93 0.00
C LYS A 169 -15.45 39.64 -0.79
N ASP A 170 -15.07 40.43 -1.80
CA ASP A 170 -15.98 41.24 -2.64
C ASP A 170 -16.52 40.47 -3.86
N SER A 171 -16.09 39.22 -4.05
CA SER A 171 -16.60 38.34 -5.11
C SER A 171 -17.93 37.69 -4.73
N LYS A 172 -18.68 37.23 -5.75
CA LYS A 172 -19.89 36.40 -5.53
C LYS A 172 -19.53 35.11 -4.79
N GLU A 173 -20.44 34.63 -3.96
CA GLU A 173 -20.22 33.41 -3.16
C GLU A 173 -19.91 32.18 -4.03
N GLU A 174 -20.59 32.05 -5.17
CA GLU A 174 -20.33 30.99 -6.16
C GLU A 174 -18.85 30.96 -6.60
N ILE A 175 -18.25 32.13 -6.85
CA ILE A 175 -16.84 32.26 -7.24
C ILE A 175 -15.94 31.82 -6.08
N LYS A 176 -16.26 32.20 -4.84
CA LYS A 176 -15.49 31.78 -3.66
C LYS A 176 -15.52 30.27 -3.51
N GLN A 177 -16.69 29.64 -3.66
CA GLN A 177 -16.85 28.19 -3.57
C GLN A 177 -16.11 27.45 -4.70
N ASP A 178 -16.15 27.98 -5.93
CA ASP A 178 -15.39 27.42 -7.05
C ASP A 178 -13.88 27.49 -6.83
N ILE A 179 -13.39 28.59 -6.27
CA ILE A 179 -11.98 28.76 -5.91
C ILE A 179 -11.61 27.79 -4.78
N ILE A 180 -12.40 27.71 -3.71
CA ILE A 180 -12.20 26.74 -2.61
C ILE A 180 -12.12 25.31 -3.16
N LYS A 181 -13.04 24.94 -4.05
CA LYS A 181 -13.06 23.62 -4.69
C LYS A 181 -11.84 23.38 -5.58
N THR A 182 -11.32 24.42 -6.22
CA THR A 182 -10.11 24.37 -7.04
C THR A 182 -8.86 24.14 -6.18
N PHE A 183 -8.79 24.79 -5.02
CA PHE A 183 -7.68 24.65 -4.09
C PHE A 183 -7.80 23.47 -3.12
N SER A 184 -8.95 22.77 -3.13
CA SER A 184 -9.16 21.56 -2.35
C SER A 184 -8.33 20.40 -2.88
N ILE A 185 -7.74 19.67 -1.94
CA ILE A 185 -7.05 18.41 -2.14
C ILE A 185 -8.12 17.34 -2.37
N ARG A 186 -8.01 16.60 -3.47
CA ARG A 186 -9.00 15.60 -3.89
C ARG A 186 -8.39 14.21 -3.90
N TYR A 187 -8.99 13.29 -3.18
CA TYR A 187 -8.50 11.92 -3.06
C TYR A 187 -9.64 10.93 -2.91
N ASN A 188 -9.33 9.64 -3.03
CA ASN A 188 -10.26 8.61 -2.64
C ASN A 188 -9.71 7.86 -1.44
N ILE A 189 -10.58 7.54 -0.49
CA ILE A 189 -10.33 6.50 0.48
C ILE A 189 -10.78 5.19 -0.16
N LEU A 190 -9.86 4.23 -0.24
CA LEU A 190 -10.17 2.86 -0.62
C LEU A 190 -10.28 2.02 0.63
N TYR A 191 -11.40 1.31 0.75
CA TYR A 191 -11.63 0.35 1.82
C TYR A 191 -11.35 -1.04 1.27
N ALA A 192 -10.50 -1.77 1.97
CA ALA A 192 -9.94 -3.03 1.52
C ALA A 192 -10.24 -4.17 2.49
N GLU A 193 -10.47 -5.35 1.91
CA GLU A 193 -10.44 -6.64 2.60
C GLU A 193 -9.24 -7.44 2.09
N LEU A 194 -8.40 -7.92 3.00
CA LEU A 194 -7.28 -8.82 2.72
C LEU A 194 -7.54 -10.17 3.38
N GLN A 195 -7.55 -11.22 2.57
CA GLN A 195 -7.67 -12.62 2.98
C GLN A 195 -6.30 -13.16 3.38
N MET A 196 -6.03 -13.20 4.68
CA MET A 196 -4.89 -13.91 5.24
C MET A 196 -5.24 -15.38 5.54
N PRO A 197 -4.25 -16.27 5.77
CA PRO A 197 -4.51 -17.69 6.03
C PRO A 197 -5.42 -17.99 7.23
N LYS A 198 -5.42 -17.12 8.26
CA LYS A 198 -6.15 -17.37 9.51
C LYS A 198 -7.33 -16.43 9.75
N GLU A 199 -7.40 -15.29 9.05
CA GLU A 199 -8.52 -14.35 9.17
C GLU A 199 -8.56 -13.39 7.97
N LYS A 200 -9.66 -12.65 7.88
CA LYS A 200 -9.78 -11.50 6.98
C LYS A 200 -9.38 -10.25 7.75
N ILE A 201 -8.63 -9.38 7.11
CA ILE A 201 -8.18 -8.11 7.68
C ILE A 201 -8.79 -6.99 6.86
N HIS A 202 -9.39 -6.02 7.54
CA HIS A 202 -9.96 -4.83 6.94
C HIS A 202 -9.11 -3.62 7.27
N PHE A 203 -8.85 -2.79 6.26
CA PHE A 203 -8.11 -1.54 6.42
C PHE A 203 -8.53 -0.55 5.33
N LYS A 204 -8.15 0.71 5.52
CA LYS A 204 -8.32 1.75 4.50
C LYS A 204 -6.98 2.42 4.18
N PHE A 205 -6.90 3.00 2.99
CA PHE A 205 -5.74 3.78 2.58
C PHE A 205 -6.14 4.82 1.54
N ASN A 206 -5.34 5.88 1.45
CA ASN A 206 -5.56 6.94 0.50
C ASN A 206 -5.00 6.58 -0.88
N SER A 207 -5.82 6.81 -1.91
CA SER A 207 -5.44 6.61 -3.30
C SER A 207 -5.81 7.83 -4.14
N ASN A 208 -4.81 8.36 -4.85
CA ASN A 208 -5.10 9.22 -6.01
C ASN A 208 -5.66 8.34 -7.15
N LEU A 209 -6.51 8.91 -7.98
CA LEU A 209 -7.31 8.33 -9.07
C LEU A 209 -6.56 7.40 -10.06
N LYS A 210 -5.22 7.30 -10.00
CA LYS A 210 -4.38 6.61 -10.99
C LYS A 210 -3.16 5.81 -10.45
N LYS A 211 -2.90 5.72 -9.14
CA LYS A 211 -1.70 4.99 -8.62
C LYS A 211 -2.05 3.70 -7.87
N LYS A 212 -1.16 2.72 -8.06
CA LYS A 212 -1.31 1.29 -7.74
C LYS A 212 -0.82 0.98 -6.33
N ILE A 213 -1.59 0.19 -5.61
CA ILE A 213 -1.11 -0.63 -4.50
C ILE A 213 -0.52 -1.90 -5.12
N GLU A 214 0.67 -2.29 -4.70
CA GLU A 214 1.31 -3.51 -5.16
C GLU A 214 1.42 -4.46 -3.97
N PHE A 215 0.77 -5.61 -4.09
CA PHE A 215 0.91 -6.70 -3.14
C PHE A 215 1.99 -7.65 -3.63
N PHE A 216 2.93 -7.99 -2.75
CA PHE A 216 3.98 -8.93 -3.09
C PHE A 216 4.28 -9.90 -1.96
N GLY A 217 4.82 -11.06 -2.34
CA GLY A 217 5.04 -12.22 -1.49
C GLY A 217 5.30 -13.44 -2.38
N ASN A 218 5.37 -14.63 -1.81
CA ASN A 218 5.25 -15.86 -2.59
C ASN A 218 4.32 -16.80 -1.84
N GLU A 219 3.95 -17.92 -2.45
CA GLU A 219 3.02 -18.85 -1.81
C GLU A 219 3.55 -19.39 -0.47
N GLU A 220 4.87 -19.57 -0.35
CA GLU A 220 5.52 -20.02 0.89
C GLU A 220 5.37 -18.99 2.02
N LEU A 221 5.66 -17.72 1.74
CA LEU A 221 5.49 -16.59 2.67
C LEU A 221 4.03 -16.41 3.05
N TYR A 222 3.12 -16.50 2.07
CA TYR A 222 1.69 -16.41 2.31
C TYR A 222 1.22 -17.53 3.24
N LYS A 223 1.61 -18.79 2.99
CA LYS A 223 1.30 -19.93 3.88
C LYS A 223 1.85 -19.72 5.30
N LYS A 224 3.00 -19.04 5.43
CA LYS A 224 3.58 -18.63 6.72
C LYS A 224 2.84 -17.43 7.36
N GLY A 225 1.92 -16.78 6.66
CA GLY A 225 1.12 -15.66 7.13
C GLY A 225 1.73 -14.28 6.87
N TYR A 226 2.61 -14.15 5.89
CA TYR A 226 3.26 -12.89 5.52
C TYR A 226 2.69 -12.33 4.21
N MET A 227 2.42 -11.03 4.19
CA MET A 227 2.02 -10.27 3.00
C MET A 227 2.73 -8.92 3.01
N TYR A 228 3.29 -8.50 1.89
CA TYR A 228 3.90 -7.18 1.73
C TYR A 228 3.03 -6.30 0.88
N ILE A 229 2.93 -5.04 1.28
CA ILE A 229 2.05 -4.05 0.68
C ILE A 229 2.89 -2.82 0.40
N TYR A 230 3.08 -2.50 -0.87
CA TYR A 230 3.77 -1.29 -1.29
C TYR A 230 2.79 -0.32 -1.90
N ILE A 231 2.72 0.86 -1.28
CA ILE A 231 1.82 1.93 -1.71
C ILE A 231 2.68 3.04 -2.31
N LEU A 232 2.57 3.16 -3.63
CA LEU A 232 3.31 4.09 -4.47
C LEU A 232 2.76 5.50 -4.31
N TYR A 233 3.28 6.23 -3.32
CA TYR A 233 2.75 7.54 -3.00
C TYR A 233 3.70 8.68 -3.40
N ASN A 234 3.16 9.73 -4.03
CA ASN A 234 3.96 10.74 -4.73
C ASN A 234 3.46 12.18 -4.60
N LEU A 235 2.72 12.54 -3.53
CA LEU A 235 2.32 13.94 -3.28
C LEU A 235 2.16 14.19 -1.79
N ASP A 236 3.03 14.93 -1.10
CA ASP A 236 2.98 15.10 0.38
C ASP A 236 1.70 15.69 1.00
N MET A 237 0.68 16.01 0.18
CA MET A 237 -0.56 16.67 0.55
C MET A 237 -1.72 15.75 1.00
N PHE A 238 -1.75 14.45 0.70
CA PHE A 238 -2.82 13.57 1.24
C PHE A 238 -2.42 13.06 2.63
N PRO A 239 -3.40 12.90 3.55
CA PRO A 239 -3.18 12.12 4.75
C PRO A 239 -2.70 10.73 4.36
N HIS A 240 -1.91 10.11 5.24
CA HIS A 240 -1.01 8.99 4.97
C HIS A 240 -1.51 7.84 4.07
N SER A 241 -0.52 7.12 3.51
CA SER A 241 -0.42 5.64 3.39
C SER A 241 0.71 5.27 2.40
N GLY A 242 1.81 6.03 2.30
CA GLY A 242 2.92 5.74 1.38
C GLY A 242 4.02 4.89 2.00
N GLY A 243 4.73 4.09 1.21
CA GLY A 243 5.84 3.27 1.69
C GLY A 243 5.57 1.77 1.61
N LEU A 244 6.43 0.98 2.25
CA LEU A 244 6.33 -0.49 2.27
C LEU A 244 5.94 -0.98 3.65
N TYR A 245 4.91 -1.81 3.70
CA TYR A 245 4.37 -2.43 4.89
C TYR A 245 4.45 -3.96 4.81
N VAL A 246 4.55 -4.62 5.96
CA VAL A 246 4.41 -6.07 6.08
C VAL A 246 3.31 -6.39 7.08
N ILE A 247 2.33 -7.20 6.65
CA ILE A 247 1.38 -7.87 7.53
C ILE A 247 1.95 -9.24 7.87
N ARG A 248 2.02 -9.56 9.17
CA ARG A 248 2.69 -10.75 9.69
C ARG A 248 1.98 -11.31 10.91
N PRO A 249 2.19 -12.60 11.27
CA PRO A 249 1.61 -13.15 12.48
C PRO A 249 2.14 -12.43 13.73
N LYS A 250 1.27 -12.16 14.70
CA LYS A 250 1.68 -11.67 16.02
C LYS A 250 2.61 -12.68 16.69
N SER A 251 3.70 -12.19 17.29
CA SER A 251 4.49 -13.01 18.20
C SER A 251 3.60 -13.48 19.35
N LYS A 252 3.70 -14.75 19.75
CA LYS A 252 3.10 -15.21 21.01
C LYS A 252 3.74 -14.37 22.13
N LYS A 253 2.94 -13.55 22.80
CA LYS A 253 3.34 -12.86 24.02
C LYS A 253 3.49 -13.88 25.14
#